data_AF-X1JVE3-F1
#
_entry.id   AF-X1JVE3-F1
#
_cell.length_a   1.000
_cell.length_b   1.000
_cell.length_c   1.000
_cell.angle_alpha   90.00
_cell.angle_beta   90.00
_cell.angle_gamma   90.00
#
_symmetry.space_group_name_H-M   'P 1'
#
loop_
_entity.id
_entity.type
_entity.pdbx_description
1 polymer ?
#
loop_
_entity_poly.entity_id
_entity_poly.type
_entity_poly.pdbx_seq_one_letter_code
_entity_poly.pdbx_strand_id
1 'polypeptide(L)'
;MAIQTKPVTLDPGESREIAFTSTPSVAKVHQVSVDGLTGSFAVLALPAEFVVTDLIISPSEVYIGEPVTISCLVTNVGGTRGSKTVTLEII
;
A
#
# COMPACT_ATOMS: atom_id res chain seq x y z
N MET A 1 -18.04 2.11 10.08
CA MET A 1 -17.92 3.48 10.66
C MET A 1 -17.67 3.28 12.14
N ALA A 2 -16.57 3.80 12.67
CA ALA A 2 -16.28 3.71 14.11
C ALA A 2 -16.66 5.03 14.77
N ILE A 3 -17.52 4.98 15.78
CA ILE A 3 -17.89 6.14 16.61
C ILE A 3 -17.14 5.99 17.92
N GLN A 4 -16.49 7.06 18.37
CA GLN A 4 -15.80 7.14 19.65
C GLN A 4 -16.36 8.31 20.44
N THR A 5 -16.49 8.14 21.76
CA THR A 5 -16.99 9.19 22.65
C THR A 5 -16.08 9.27 23.87
N LYS A 6 -15.77 10.49 24.33
CA LYS A 6 -15.01 10.74 25.55
C LYS A 6 -15.76 11.76 26.40
N PRO A 7 -16.18 11.42 27.63
CA PRO A 7 -16.80 12.39 28.52
C PRO A 7 -15.76 13.44 28.95
N VAL A 8 -16.18 14.69 29.04
CA VAL A 8 -15.37 15.81 29.54
C VAL A 8 -16.19 16.63 30.53
N THR A 9 -15.57 17.00 31.66
CA THR A 9 -16.11 17.91 32.66
C THR A 9 -15.10 19.04 32.82
N LEU A 10 -15.54 20.28 32.74
CA LEU A 10 -14.72 21.49 32.82
C LEU A 10 -15.41 22.51 33.72
N ASP A 11 -14.61 23.23 34.50
CA ASP A 11 -15.07 24.40 35.23
C ASP A 11 -15.26 25.61 34.28
N PRO A 12 -15.99 26.67 34.69
CA PRO A 12 -16.15 27.86 33.87
C PRO A 12 -14.82 28.50 33.47
N GLY A 13 -14.58 28.63 32.16
CA GLY A 13 -13.34 29.20 31.61
C GLY A 13 -12.18 28.22 31.50
N GLU A 14 -12.31 26.99 32.01
CA GLU A 14 -11.32 25.93 31.82
C GLU A 14 -11.33 25.46 30.36
N SER A 15 -10.16 25.14 29.82
CA SER A 15 -10.00 24.56 28.49
C SER A 15 -9.16 23.29 28.58
N ARG A 16 -9.57 22.27 27.84
CA ARG A 16 -8.88 20.99 27.80
C ARG A 16 -8.82 20.46 26.38
N GLU A 17 -7.65 19.95 26.01
CA GLU A 17 -7.47 19.24 24.74
C GLU A 17 -7.98 17.80 24.85
N ILE A 18 -8.74 17.36 23.84
CA ILE A 18 -9.22 15.98 23.70
C ILE A 18 -8.71 15.42 22.37
N ALA A 19 -7.99 14.31 22.43
CA ALA A 19 -7.50 13.60 21.26
C ALA A 19 -8.26 12.30 21.04
N PHE A 20 -8.53 11.95 19.77
CA PHE A 20 -9.03 10.64 19.35
C PHE A 20 -8.00 9.96 18.45
N THR A 21 -7.91 8.63 18.51
CA THR A 21 -7.01 7.84 17.66
C THR A 21 -7.82 6.92 16.76
N SER A 22 -7.46 6.82 15.48
CA SER A 22 -8.08 5.91 14.52
C SER A 22 -7.02 5.36 13.56
N THR A 23 -7.13 4.07 13.22
CA THR A 23 -6.22 3.38 12.28
C THR A 23 -7.02 2.88 11.07
N PRO A 24 -7.28 3.74 10.07
CA PRO A 24 -8.01 3.34 8.88
C PRO A 24 -7.20 2.37 8.01
N SER A 25 -7.85 1.31 7.54
CA SER A 25 -7.24 0.25 6.74
C SER A 25 -7.44 0.39 5.23
N VAL A 26 -8.17 1.42 4.78
CA VAL A 26 -8.52 1.62 3.37
C VAL A 26 -7.99 2.96 2.91
N ALA A 27 -7.19 2.94 1.83
CA ALA A 27 -6.71 4.12 1.16
C ALA A 27 -7.86 4.86 0.47
N LYS A 28 -8.20 6.03 1.02
CA LYS A 28 -9.21 6.97 0.52
C LYS A 28 -9.17 8.24 1.35
N VAL A 29 -9.93 9.24 0.93
CA VAL A 29 -10.28 10.38 1.80
C VAL A 29 -11.32 9.91 2.83
N HIS A 30 -11.03 10.13 4.10
CA HIS A 30 -11.96 9.91 5.20
C HIS A 30 -12.44 11.26 5.72
N GLN A 31 -13.76 11.41 5.80
CA GLN A 31 -14.40 12.56 6.44
C GLN A 31 -14.52 12.30 7.94
N VAL A 32 -14.23 13.30 8.75
CA VAL A 32 -14.37 13.25 10.21
C VAL A 32 -15.32 14.35 10.70
N SER A 33 -16.05 14.04 11.75
CA SER A 33 -16.91 14.99 12.46
C SER A 33 -16.72 14.80 13.96
N VAL A 34 -16.50 15.91 14.68
CA VAL A 34 -16.46 15.95 16.14
C VAL A 34 -17.42 17.05 16.57
N ASP A 35 -18.58 16.66 17.08
CA ASP A 35 -19.66 17.56 17.51
C ASP A 35 -19.96 18.71 16.52
N GLY A 36 -20.03 18.39 15.23
CA GLY A 36 -20.37 19.33 14.16
C GLY A 36 -19.17 20.05 13.53
N LEU A 37 -17.98 19.99 14.14
CA LEU A 37 -16.74 20.40 13.49
C LEU A 37 -16.31 19.31 12.50
N THR A 38 -16.18 19.68 11.24
CA THR A 38 -15.83 18.74 10.17
C THR A 38 -14.43 18.98 9.63
N GLY A 39 -13.82 17.90 9.15
CA GLY A 39 -12.52 17.91 8.50
C GLY A 39 -12.34 16.63 7.71
N SER A 40 -11.21 16.52 7.01
CA SER A 40 -10.88 15.29 6.30
C SER A 40 -9.39 15.04 6.27
N PHE A 41 -9.02 13.78 6.08
CA PHE A 41 -7.65 13.38 5.85
C PHE A 41 -7.60 12.27 4.81
N ALA A 42 -6.49 12.17 4.08
CA ALA A 42 -6.27 11.15 3.07
C ALA A 42 -5.41 10.02 3.63
N VAL A 43 -5.88 8.79 3.47
CA VAL A 43 -5.07 7.58 3.67
C VAL A 43 -4.53 7.20 2.31
N LEU A 44 -3.20 7.14 2.20
CA LEU A 44 -2.51 6.79 0.97
C LEU A 44 -2.15 5.30 1.00
N ALA A 45 -2.28 4.63 -0.14
CA ALA A 45 -1.69 3.32 -0.33
C ALA A 45 -0.27 3.48 -0.87
N LEU A 46 0.64 2.56 -0.49
CA LEU A 46 1.97 2.53 -1.08
C LEU A 46 1.85 2.30 -2.60
N PRO A 47 2.64 3.00 -3.43
CA PRO A 47 2.62 2.77 -4.88
C PRO A 47 2.99 1.32 -5.21
N ALA A 48 2.66 0.89 -6.42
CA ALA A 48 3.10 -0.41 -6.91
C ALA A 48 4.64 -0.41 -7.03
N GLU A 49 5.27 -1.48 -6.56
CA GLU A 49 6.72 -1.63 -6.56
C GLU A 49 7.03 -3.08 -6.91
N PHE A 50 7.89 -3.30 -7.91
CA PHE A 50 8.08 -4.63 -8.50
C PHE A 50 9.52 -5.10 -8.42
N VAL A 51 9.73 -6.22 -7.74
CA VAL A 51 11.02 -6.91 -7.63
C VAL A 51 11.01 -8.14 -8.54
N VAL A 52 12.14 -8.40 -9.21
CA VAL A 52 12.34 -9.58 -10.06
C VAL A 52 13.38 -10.47 -9.38
N THR A 53 13.05 -11.75 -9.18
CA THR A 53 13.90 -12.73 -8.49
C THR A 53 13.88 -14.07 -9.24
N ASP A 54 14.61 -15.06 -8.73
CA ASP A 54 14.51 -16.47 -9.13
C ASP A 54 14.65 -16.70 -10.65
N LEU A 55 15.68 -16.10 -11.25
CA LEU A 55 16.02 -16.35 -12.65
C LEU A 55 16.44 -17.81 -12.83
N ILE A 56 15.71 -18.52 -13.68
CA ILE A 56 15.95 -19.92 -14.03
C ILE A 56 16.11 -20.02 -15.54
N ILE A 57 17.14 -20.73 -15.96
CA ILE A 57 17.45 -21.02 -17.36
C ILE A 57 17.59 -22.54 -17.48
N SER A 58 16.82 -23.16 -18.37
CA SER A 58 16.88 -24.61 -18.56
C SER A 58 16.53 -25.03 -20.00
N PRO A 59 17.33 -25.92 -20.62
CA PRO A 59 18.62 -26.42 -20.13
C PRO A 59 19.73 -25.34 -20.24
N SER A 60 20.87 -25.56 -19.57
CA SER A 60 22.02 -24.63 -19.58
C SER A 60 22.88 -24.72 -20.84
N GLU A 61 22.74 -25.81 -21.60
CA GLU A 61 23.44 -26.08 -22.85
C GLU A 61 22.44 -26.67 -23.85
N VAL A 62 22.51 -26.20 -25.09
CA VAL A 62 21.63 -26.61 -26.19
C VAL A 62 22.41 -26.66 -27.50
N TYR A 63 21.98 -27.52 -28.42
CA TYR A 63 22.44 -27.48 -29.81
C TYR A 63 21.64 -26.46 -30.62
N ILE A 64 22.15 -26.15 -31.83
CA ILE A 64 21.48 -25.20 -32.73
C ILE A 64 20.07 -25.68 -33.05
N GLY A 65 19.09 -24.79 -32.83
CA GLY A 65 17.68 -25.05 -33.10
C GLY A 65 16.92 -25.69 -31.92
N GLU A 66 17.60 -26.03 -30.81
CA GLU A 66 16.93 -26.51 -29.61
C GLU A 66 16.41 -25.34 -28.74
N PRO A 67 15.25 -25.50 -28.07
CA PRO A 67 14.67 -24.45 -27.26
C PRO A 67 15.34 -24.33 -25.88
N VAL A 68 15.44 -23.11 -25.38
CA VAL A 68 15.80 -22.79 -23.99
C VAL A 68 14.61 -22.10 -23.32
N THR A 69 14.27 -22.52 -22.10
CA THR A 69 13.26 -21.84 -21.28
C THR A 69 13.97 -20.91 -20.30
N ILE A 70 13.59 -19.63 -20.33
CA ILE A 70 14.07 -18.61 -19.39
C ILE A 70 12.86 -18.10 -18.61
N SER A 71 12.90 -18.21 -17.29
CA SER A 71 11.83 -17.76 -16.42
C SER A 71 12.40 -16.97 -15.24
N CYS A 72 11.58 -16.08 -14.68
CA CYS A 72 11.88 -15.36 -13.45
C CYS A 72 10.58 -15.15 -12.67
N LEU A 73 10.70 -14.89 -11.37
CA LEU A 73 9.58 -14.48 -10.54
C LEU A 73 9.47 -12.96 -10.52
N VAL A 74 8.26 -12.44 -10.69
CA VAL A 74 7.96 -11.00 -10.60
C VAL A 74 6.95 -10.79 -9.48
N THR A 75 7.37 -10.07 -8.43
CA THR A 75 6.54 -9.81 -7.25
C THR A 75 6.22 -8.32 -7.13
N ASN A 76 4.95 -7.97 -7.05
CA ASN A 76 4.53 -6.62 -6.62
C ASN A 76 4.57 -6.56 -5.09
N VAL A 77 5.61 -5.93 -4.54
CA VAL A 77 5.78 -5.69 -3.10
C VAL A 77 5.12 -4.38 -2.64
N GLY A 78 4.54 -3.62 -3.58
CA GLY A 78 3.84 -2.38 -3.32
C GLY A 78 2.43 -2.56 -2.77
N GLY A 79 1.82 -1.45 -2.32
CA GLY A 79 0.50 -1.44 -1.66
C GLY A 79 -0.68 -1.28 -2.61
N THR A 80 -0.44 -1.17 -3.92
CA THR A 80 -1.46 -0.94 -4.93
C THR A 80 -1.23 -1.81 -6.16
N ARG A 81 -2.31 -2.04 -6.93
CA ARG A 81 -2.23 -2.66 -8.25
C ARG A 81 -1.45 -1.75 -9.20
N GLY A 82 -0.52 -2.33 -9.95
CA GLY A 82 0.18 -1.65 -11.04
C GLY A 82 0.57 -2.61 -12.15
N SER A 83 1.41 -2.14 -13.07
CA SER A 83 1.95 -2.93 -14.17
C SER A 83 3.43 -2.60 -14.37
N LYS A 84 4.24 -3.60 -14.73
CA LYS A 84 5.65 -3.46 -15.12
C LYS A 84 5.91 -4.28 -16.37
N THR A 85 6.61 -3.70 -17.34
CA THR A 85 7.16 -4.42 -18.49
C THR A 85 8.49 -5.06 -18.08
N VAL A 86 8.65 -6.35 -18.36
CA VAL A 86 9.90 -7.09 -18.14
C VAL A 86 10.51 -7.40 -19.50
N THR A 87 11.77 -7.04 -19.68
CA THR A 87 12.50 -7.23 -20.93
C THR A 87 13.52 -8.36 -20.76
N LEU A 88 13.53 -9.29 -21.71
CA LEU A 88 14.59 -10.28 -21.86
C LEU A 88 15.58 -9.75 -22.92
N GLU A 89 16.87 -9.74 -22.59
CA GLU A 89 17.96 -9.44 -23.50
C GLU A 89 18.88 -10.66 -23.58
N ILE A 90 19.29 -11.04 -24.80
CA ILE A 90 20.26 -12.11 -25.05
C ILE A 90 21.53 -11.42 -25.57
N ILE A 91 22.64 -11.58 -24.86
CA ILE A 91 23.93 -10.95 -25.14
C ILE A 91 24.97 -11.94 -25.65
#